data_AF-A0A7J9MD63-F1
#
_entry.id   AF-A0A7J9MD63-F1
#
_cell.length_a   1.000
_cell.length_b   1.000
_cell.length_c   1.000
_cell.angle_alpha   90.00
_cell.angle_beta   90.00
_cell.angle_gamma   90.00
#
_symmetry.space_group_name_H-M   'P 1'
#
loop_
_entity.id
_entity.type
_entity.pdbx_description
1 polymer ?
#
loop_
_entity_poly.entity_id
_entity_poly.type
_entity_poly.pdbx_seq_one_letter_code
_entity_poly.pdbx_strand_id
1 'polypeptide(L)'
;MQLLVVSPETYVNTCFIVTTQLNIYNHLINPVKGPMQWEHVKDMEPILPPMIRRPQGRPKQTRRKEVDKARKSGPKLSKIGQQANCTKCVKPSHNTRTYKVIVGENQMANQSSSLQILNQTTSMDNTSSQPPNKAQNL
;
A
#
# COMPACT_ATOMS: atom_id res chain seq x y z
N MET A 1 -37.77 21.55 -59.84
CA MET A 1 -37.12 20.89 -58.69
C MET A 1 -36.52 19.58 -59.21
N GLN A 2 -35.23 19.55 -59.53
CA GLN A 2 -34.56 18.29 -59.87
C GLN A 2 -34.26 17.56 -58.56
N LEU A 3 -34.77 16.34 -58.40
CA LEU A 3 -34.41 15.48 -57.28
C LEU A 3 -32.99 14.96 -57.55
N LEU A 4 -32.05 15.34 -56.69
CA LEU A 4 -30.72 14.73 -56.70
C LEU A 4 -30.88 13.26 -56.29
N VAL A 5 -30.73 12.37 -57.27
CA VAL A 5 -30.62 10.94 -57.02
C VAL A 5 -29.23 10.71 -56.41
N VAL A 6 -29.17 10.68 -55.09
CA VAL A 6 -27.97 10.31 -54.35
C VAL A 6 -27.96 8.79 -54.22
N SER A 7 -26.86 8.16 -54.61
CA SER A 7 -26.71 6.71 -54.45
C SER A 7 -26.69 6.33 -52.97
N PRO A 8 -27.39 5.26 -52.54
CA PRO A 8 -27.33 4.78 -51.16
C PRO A 8 -25.90 4.46 -50.69
N GLU A 9 -24.98 4.16 -51.62
CA GLU A 9 -23.57 3.87 -51.32
C GLU A 9 -22.84 5.05 -50.68
N THR A 10 -23.27 6.30 -50.89
CA THR A 10 -22.62 7.48 -50.29
C THR A 10 -22.91 7.63 -48.79
N TYR A 11 -23.90 6.91 -48.26
CA TYR A 11 -24.23 6.87 -46.83
C TYR A 11 -23.45 5.78 -46.09
N VAL A 12 -22.77 4.90 -46.83
CA VAL A 12 -21.97 3.82 -46.26
C VAL A 12 -20.66 4.39 -45.74
N ASN A 13 -20.32 4.07 -44.48
CA ASN A 13 -19.05 4.49 -43.91
C ASN A 13 -17.88 3.88 -44.69
N THR A 14 -16.81 4.66 -44.87
CA THR A 14 -15.59 4.25 -45.59
C THR A 14 -14.98 2.96 -45.06
N CYS A 15 -15.16 2.62 -43.78
CA CYS A 15 -14.69 1.37 -43.18
C CYS A 15 -15.28 0.10 -43.82
N PHE A 16 -16.45 0.18 -44.46
CA PHE A 16 -17.10 -0.96 -45.11
C PHE A 16 -16.77 -1.08 -46.61
N ILE A 17 -15.94 -0.18 -47.15
CA ILE A 17 -15.52 -0.24 -48.55
C ILE A 17 -14.42 -1.30 -48.69
N VAL A 18 -14.51 -2.13 -49.74
CA VAL A 18 -13.54 -3.20 -50.04
C VAL A 18 -12.10 -2.69 -50.09
N THR A 19 -11.87 -1.50 -50.64
CA THR A 19 -10.55 -0.86 -50.68
C THR A 19 -10.00 -0.62 -49.27
N THR A 20 -10.83 -0.17 -48.34
CA THR A 20 -10.45 0.06 -46.94
C THR A 20 -10.15 -1.25 -46.24
N GLN A 21 -10.97 -2.27 -46.46
CA GLN A 21 -10.71 -3.62 -45.97
C GLN A 21 -9.34 -4.13 -46.45
N LEU A 22 -9.08 -4.07 -47.77
CA LEU A 22 -7.80 -4.50 -48.32
C LEU A 22 -6.63 -3.72 -47.75
N ASN A 23 -6.77 -2.39 -47.57
CA ASN A 23 -5.73 -1.55 -46.97
C ASN A 23 -5.43 -1.93 -45.51
N ILE A 24 -6.44 -2.24 -44.70
CA ILE A 24 -6.28 -2.65 -43.30
C ILE A 24 -5.45 -3.93 -43.20
N TYR A 25 -5.73 -4.89 -44.09
CA TYR A 25 -5.08 -6.21 -44.09
C TYR A 25 -3.87 -6.29 -45.04
N ASN A 26 -3.47 -5.19 -45.67
CA ASN A 26 -2.32 -5.15 -46.59
C ASN A 26 -0.99 -5.35 -45.85
N HIS A 27 -0.94 -5.04 -44.56
CA HIS A 27 0.27 -5.16 -43.76
C HIS A 27 0.39 -6.56 -43.16
N LEU A 28 1.51 -7.23 -43.46
CA LEU A 28 1.86 -8.50 -42.84
C LEU A 28 2.39 -8.26 -41.42
N ILE A 29 1.83 -8.98 -40.45
CA ILE A 29 2.40 -9.07 -39.11
C ILE A 29 3.54 -10.07 -39.18
N ASN A 30 4.78 -9.58 -39.11
CA ASN A 30 5.94 -10.46 -39.04
C ASN A 30 5.89 -11.30 -37.76
N PRO A 31 6.24 -12.59 -37.83
CA PRO A 31 6.30 -13.42 -36.63
C PRO A 31 7.34 -12.84 -35.66
N VAL A 32 6.94 -12.73 -34.39
CA VAL A 32 7.87 -12.35 -33.33
C VAL A 32 8.77 -13.55 -33.03
N LYS A 33 10.08 -13.30 -32.86
CA LYS A 33 11.04 -14.32 -32.43
C LYS A 33 10.52 -15.05 -31.19
N GLY A 34 10.68 -16.37 -31.14
CA GLY A 34 10.26 -17.16 -29.99
C GLY A 34 11.19 -16.98 -28.78
N PRO A 35 10.79 -17.45 -27.58
CA PRO A 35 11.62 -17.35 -26.37
C PRO A 35 13.03 -17.92 -26.51
N MET A 36 13.19 -19.00 -27.29
CA MET A 36 14.51 -19.59 -27.57
C MET A 36 15.42 -18.72 -28.44
N GLN A 37 14.85 -17.78 -29.21
CA GLN A 37 15.55 -16.87 -30.11
C GLN A 37 15.74 -15.47 -29.51
N TRP A 38 15.26 -15.24 -28.28
CA TRP A 38 15.47 -13.99 -27.59
C TRP A 38 16.93 -13.89 -27.12
N GLU A 39 17.52 -12.72 -27.31
CA GLU A 39 18.86 -12.44 -26.82
C GLU A 39 18.84 -12.41 -25.29
N HIS A 40 19.76 -13.15 -24.66
CA HIS A 40 19.91 -13.12 -23.21
C HIS A 40 20.68 -11.86 -22.85
N VAL A 41 19.98 -10.85 -22.36
CA VAL A 41 20.61 -9.61 -21.90
C VAL A 41 21.16 -9.86 -20.50
N LYS A 42 22.49 -9.90 -20.38
CA LYS A 42 23.20 -10.21 -19.12
C LYS A 42 23.17 -9.06 -18.11
N ASP A 43 23.12 -7.83 -18.60
CA ASP A 43 23.36 -6.63 -17.79
C ASP A 43 22.10 -5.77 -17.61
N MET A 44 20.90 -6.36 -17.67
CA MET A 44 19.64 -5.64 -17.45
C MET A 44 19.26 -5.62 -15.97
N GLU A 45 18.85 -4.45 -15.49
CA GLU A 45 18.24 -4.32 -14.17
C GLU A 45 16.98 -5.20 -14.11
N PRO A 46 16.77 -5.97 -13.03
CA PRO A 46 15.57 -6.77 -12.87
C PRO A 46 14.31 -5.91 -12.93
N ILE A 47 13.35 -6.29 -13.77
CA ILE A 47 12.04 -5.64 -13.80
C ILE A 47 11.33 -5.97 -12.48
N LEU A 48 11.26 -4.98 -11.59
CA LEU A 48 10.51 -5.14 -10.35
C LEU A 48 9.01 -5.19 -10.66
N PRO A 49 8.26 -6.10 -10.02
CA PRO A 49 6.81 -6.10 -10.16
C PRO A 49 6.25 -4.76 -9.67
N PRO A 50 5.14 -4.28 -10.25
CA PRO A 50 4.47 -3.10 -9.74
C PRO A 50 4.12 -3.31 -8.27
N MET A 51 4.29 -2.27 -7.45
CA MET A 51 3.91 -2.32 -6.04
C MET A 51 2.40 -2.51 -5.92
N ILE A 52 1.95 -3.73 -5.63
CA ILE A 52 0.55 -4.02 -5.38
C ILE A 52 0.15 -3.37 -4.04
N ARG A 53 -0.64 -2.29 -4.11
CA ARG A 53 -1.26 -1.68 -2.93
C ARG A 53 -2.58 -2.37 -2.65
N ARG A 54 -2.85 -2.68 -1.38
CA ARG A 54 -4.20 -3.08 -0.98
C ARG A 54 -5.12 -1.87 -1.20
N PRO A 55 -6.23 -2.01 -1.93
CA PRO A 55 -7.20 -0.93 -2.02
C PRO A 55 -7.69 -0.60 -0.60
N GLN A 56 -8.04 0.67 -0.38
CA GLN A 56 -8.75 1.04 0.84
C GLN A 56 -10.00 0.17 0.93
N GLY A 57 -10.12 -0.56 2.04
CA GLY A 57 -11.26 -1.45 2.26
C GLY A 57 -12.57 -0.67 2.19
N ARG A 58 -13.66 -1.37 1.91
CA ARG A 58 -15.01 -0.77 1.89
C ARG A 58 -15.24 0.01 3.19
N PRO A 59 -15.61 1.31 3.13
CA PRO A 59 -16.01 2.05 4.31
C PRO A 59 -17.07 1.27 5.09
N LYS A 60 -16.87 1.13 6.40
CA LYS A 60 -17.77 0.37 7.26
C LYS A 60 -19.13 1.08 7.31
N GLN A 61 -20.13 0.52 6.63
CA GLN A 61 -21.50 1.01 6.75
C GLN A 61 -22.06 0.60 8.11
N THR A 62 -22.26 1.58 8.99
CA THR A 62 -22.97 1.34 10.24
C THR A 62 -24.47 1.39 9.94
N ARG A 63 -25.18 0.27 10.15
CA ARG A 63 -26.64 0.25 10.03
C ARG A 63 -27.24 1.22 11.06
N ARG A 64 -28.06 2.17 10.60
CA ARG A 64 -28.87 3.00 11.50
C ARG A 64 -29.80 2.07 12.28
N LYS A 65 -29.81 2.19 13.61
CA LYS A 65 -30.81 1.51 14.45
C LYS A 65 -32.11 2.31 14.37
N GLU A 66 -33.21 1.59 14.22
CA GLU A 66 -34.57 2.10 14.35
C GLU A 66 -34.77 2.74 15.73
N VAL A 67 -35.62 3.78 15.79
CA VAL A 67 -35.81 4.64 16.98
C VAL A 67 -36.19 3.82 18.23
N ASP A 68 -36.97 2.76 18.03
CA ASP A 68 -37.48 1.89 19.10
C ASP A 68 -36.45 0.87 19.65
N LYS A 69 -35.28 0.72 19.01
CA LYS A 69 -34.26 -0.22 19.49
C LYS A 69 -33.40 0.46 20.55
N ALA A 70 -33.60 0.07 21.81
CA ALA A 70 -32.76 0.47 22.93
C ALA A 70 -31.26 0.44 22.53
N ARG A 71 -30.60 1.59 22.63
CA ARG A 71 -29.14 1.65 22.52
C ARG A 71 -28.62 0.87 23.72
N LYS A 72 -27.84 -0.20 23.50
CA LYS A 72 -27.10 -0.88 24.58
C LYS A 72 -26.20 0.15 25.24
N SER A 73 -26.74 0.82 26.26
CA SER A 73 -26.15 1.93 27.00
C SER A 73 -25.77 1.37 28.35
N GLY A 74 -24.75 0.52 28.34
CA GLY A 74 -24.03 0.13 29.55
C GLY A 74 -22.58 0.58 29.39
N PRO A 75 -21.84 0.78 30.49
CA PRO A 75 -20.40 0.98 30.43
C PRO A 75 -19.78 -0.14 29.60
N LYS A 76 -19.28 0.20 28.41
CA LYS A 76 -18.48 -0.75 27.65
C LYS A 76 -17.14 -0.81 28.34
N LEU A 77 -16.81 -1.96 28.93
CA LEU A 77 -15.47 -2.20 29.45
C LEU A 77 -14.47 -1.93 28.31
N SER A 78 -13.61 -0.95 28.52
CA SER A 78 -12.57 -0.61 27.56
C SER A 78 -11.49 -1.68 27.60
N LYS A 79 -11.05 -2.15 26.45
CA LYS A 79 -9.86 -3.02 26.34
C LYS A 79 -8.55 -2.23 26.40
N ILE A 80 -8.61 -0.92 26.67
CA ILE A 80 -7.41 -0.11 26.93
C ILE A 80 -6.63 -0.77 28.08
N GLY A 81 -5.33 -0.99 27.86
CA GLY A 81 -4.43 -1.59 28.84
C GLY A 81 -4.41 -3.12 28.90
N GLN A 82 -5.28 -3.83 28.18
CA GLN A 82 -5.24 -5.30 28.14
C GLN A 82 -4.24 -5.80 27.08
N GLN A 83 -3.26 -6.59 27.51
CA GLN A 83 -2.30 -7.24 26.61
C GLN A 83 -2.96 -8.48 25.96
N ALA A 84 -3.10 -8.47 24.64
CA ALA A 84 -3.68 -9.58 23.90
C ALA A 84 -2.61 -10.65 23.60
N ASN A 85 -2.83 -11.87 24.08
CA ASN A 85 -1.98 -13.01 23.76
C ASN A 85 -2.35 -13.62 22.41
N CYS A 86 -1.35 -14.08 21.65
CA CYS A 86 -1.57 -14.90 20.47
C CYS A 86 -2.33 -16.17 20.85
N THR A 87 -3.45 -16.51 20.20
CA THR A 87 -4.17 -17.75 20.50
C THR A 87 -3.40 -19.01 20.06
N LYS A 88 -2.38 -18.86 19.20
CA LYS A 88 -1.56 -19.97 18.70
C LYS A 88 -0.36 -20.28 19.59
N CYS A 89 0.32 -19.26 20.11
CA CYS A 89 1.54 -19.47 20.93
C CYS A 89 1.44 -18.90 22.35
N VAL A 90 0.30 -18.30 22.72
CA VAL A 90 -0.01 -17.76 24.06
C VAL A 90 1.03 -16.74 24.57
N LYS A 91 1.70 -16.05 23.65
CA LYS A 91 2.65 -14.97 23.98
C LYS A 91 2.07 -13.61 23.65
N PRO A 92 2.41 -12.56 24.42
CA PRO A 92 1.85 -11.23 24.24
C PRO A 92 2.49 -10.37 23.12
N SER A 93 3.58 -10.85 22.51
CA SER A 93 4.37 -10.08 21.54
C SER A 93 3.65 -9.84 20.21
N HIS A 94 2.73 -10.73 19.84
CA HIS A 94 1.96 -10.63 18.60
C HIS A 94 0.59 -11.24 18.80
N ASN A 95 -0.36 -10.88 17.95
CA ASN A 95 -1.67 -11.53 17.89
C ASN A 95 -1.68 -12.61 16.81
N THR A 96 -2.71 -13.45 16.79
CA THR A 96 -2.87 -14.54 15.82
C THR A 96 -2.82 -14.06 14.36
N ARG A 97 -3.23 -12.82 14.08
CA ARG A 97 -3.19 -12.22 12.72
C ARG A 97 -1.76 -11.94 12.24
N THR A 98 -0.83 -11.76 13.16
CA THR A 98 0.59 -11.45 12.88
C THR A 98 1.50 -12.64 13.20
N TYR A 99 0.90 -13.80 13.52
CA TYR A 99 1.63 -15.04 13.73
C TYR A 99 2.26 -15.49 12.41
N LYS A 100 3.60 -15.51 12.34
CA LYS A 100 4.33 -16.09 11.23
C LYS A 100 4.36 -17.60 11.44
N VAL A 101 3.58 -18.34 10.65
CA VAL A 101 3.81 -19.78 10.51
C VAL A 101 5.08 -19.92 9.69
N ILE A 102 6.14 -20.51 10.26
CA ILE A 102 7.28 -20.94 9.48
C ILE A 102 6.82 -22.19 8.71
N VAL A 103 6.13 -21.99 7.59
CA VAL A 103 6.06 -22.98 6.51
C VAL A 103 7.21 -22.62 5.58
N GLY A 104 8.01 -23.60 5.19
CA GLY A 104 9.31 -23.44 4.51
C GLY A 104 9.41 -22.24 3.55
N GLU A 105 10.47 -21.48 3.77
CA GLU A 105 11.12 -20.54 2.84
C GLU A 105 10.23 -19.44 2.21
N ASN A 106 10.24 -18.27 2.87
CA ASN A 106 10.57 -16.96 2.28
C ASN A 106 10.28 -15.85 3.30
N GLN A 107 11.32 -15.43 4.03
CA GLN A 107 11.20 -14.44 5.10
C GLN A 107 11.34 -13.01 4.56
N MET A 108 10.23 -12.29 4.43
CA MET A 108 10.25 -10.82 4.49
C MET A 108 10.09 -10.40 5.96
N ALA A 109 11.21 -10.01 6.58
CA ALA A 109 11.25 -9.35 7.88
C ALA A 109 10.74 -7.92 7.72
N ASN A 110 9.56 -7.63 8.26
CA ASN A 110 9.06 -6.27 8.39
C ASN A 110 9.59 -5.75 9.73
N GLN A 111 10.79 -5.17 9.70
CA GLN A 111 11.37 -4.51 10.88
C GLN A 111 10.76 -3.12 10.97
N SER A 112 9.71 -2.95 11.78
CA SER A 112 9.39 -1.65 12.33
C SER A 112 10.31 -1.40 13.52
N SER A 113 11.41 -0.71 13.27
CA SER A 113 12.33 -0.18 14.27
C SER A 113 11.63 0.87 15.12
N SER A 114 11.41 0.57 16.39
CA SER A 114 11.20 1.59 17.43
C SER A 114 12.39 1.50 18.37
N LEU A 115 13.38 2.37 18.15
CA LEU A 115 14.50 2.53 19.06
C LEU A 115 13.98 2.98 20.42
N GLN A 116 14.41 2.26 21.46
CA GLN A 116 14.16 2.56 22.85
C GLN A 116 15.08 3.72 23.26
N ILE A 117 14.52 4.79 23.85
CA ILE A 117 15.32 5.77 24.59
C ILE A 117 15.15 5.43 26.08
N LEU A 118 16.19 4.78 26.62
CA LEU A 118 16.48 4.47 28.02
C LEU A 118 16.50 5.70 28.94
N ASN A 119 17.40 6.66 28.87
CA ASN A 119 18.30 6.70 30.04
C ASN A 119 17.79 7.56 31.24
N GLN A 120 17.56 6.86 32.35
CA GLN A 120 17.78 7.16 33.78
C GLN A 120 18.14 8.59 34.20
N THR A 121 17.34 9.10 35.13
CA THR A 121 17.68 10.18 36.08
C THR A 121 18.61 9.66 37.18
N THR A 122 19.80 10.24 37.30
CA THR A 122 20.62 10.18 38.51
C THR A 122 21.07 11.59 38.88
N SER A 123 20.73 12.01 40.09
CA SER A 123 21.25 13.22 40.74
C SER A 123 22.68 12.98 41.18
N MET A 124 23.57 13.93 40.90
CA MET A 124 24.73 14.24 41.74
C MET A 124 25.08 15.72 41.54
N ASP A 125 25.14 16.43 42.65
CA ASP A 125 25.66 17.78 42.77
C ASP A 125 27.10 17.89 42.26
N ASN A 126 27.44 19.01 41.61
CA ASN A 126 28.83 19.44 41.51
C ASN A 126 28.96 20.95 41.69
N THR A 127 29.30 21.29 42.93
CA THR A 127 29.94 22.53 43.35
C THR A 127 31.33 22.66 42.72
N SER A 128 31.56 23.69 41.92
CA SER A 128 32.91 24.23 41.75
C SER A 128 32.86 25.70 41.34
N SER A 129 33.16 26.60 42.27
CA SER A 129 34.22 27.61 42.12
C SER A 129 34.27 28.57 43.33
N GLN A 130 35.43 28.58 43.99
CA GLN A 130 35.95 29.64 44.87
C GLN A 130 37.40 29.89 44.37
N PRO A 131 37.94 31.12 44.45
CA PRO A 131 38.27 31.75 45.73
C PRO A 131 37.96 33.27 45.80
N PRO A 132 38.16 33.90 46.98
CA PRO A 132 37.58 35.19 47.33
C PRO A 132 38.52 36.35 46.98
N ASN A 133 38.01 37.59 46.96
CA ASN A 133 38.59 38.70 47.75
C ASN A 133 37.80 40.02 47.64
N LYS A 134 37.37 40.48 48.83
CA LYS A 134 37.42 41.85 49.42
C LYS A 134 36.73 43.05 48.73
N ALA A 135 35.66 43.49 49.40
CA ALA A 135 35.46 44.80 50.06
C ALA A 135 35.45 46.13 49.25
N GLN A 136 34.30 46.82 49.39
CA GLN A 136 34.06 48.25 49.71
C GLN A 136 34.03 49.37 48.63
N ASN A 137 33.01 50.23 48.80
CA ASN A 137 32.70 51.58 48.26
C ASN A 137 32.15 51.63 46.83
N LEU A 138 31.06 52.36 46.48
CA LEU A 138 30.35 53.49 47.09
C LEU A 138 28.83 53.24 47.17
#